data_AF-A0A380PQ92-F1
#
_entry.id   AF-A0A380PQ92-F1
#
_cell.length_a   1.000
_cell.length_b   1.000
_cell.length_c   1.000
_cell.angle_alpha   90.00
_cell.angle_beta   90.00
_cell.angle_gamma   90.00
#
_symmetry.space_group_name_H-M   'P 1'
#
loop_
_entity.id
_entity.type
_entity.pdbx_description
1 polymer ?
#
loop_
_entity_poly.entity_id
_entity_poly.type
_entity_poly.pdbx_seq_one_letter_code
_entity_poly.pdbx_strand_id
1 'polypeptide(L)'
;MTNQHITTQQTADLPIAARVTLLLTVRNHPGVMSHICGLFARRAFNVEGILCMPLAGGEESRIWLQVLDDQRLLQMISQLEKLEDVLQVRRFGAEMPIFDQVEDLVANQR
;
A
#
# COMPACT_ATOMS: atom_id res chain seq x y z
N MET A 1 16.21 3.92 -50.56
CA MET A 1 16.41 2.78 -49.66
C MET A 1 17.37 3.22 -48.57
N THR A 2 17.04 2.89 -47.32
CA THR A 2 17.91 2.93 -46.13
C THR A 2 18.20 4.32 -45.55
N ASN A 3 17.54 4.63 -44.43
CA ASN A 3 18.29 4.88 -43.20
C ASN A 3 17.47 4.45 -41.98
N GLN A 4 18.05 3.46 -41.32
CA GLN A 4 17.64 2.83 -40.08
C GLN A 4 18.47 3.44 -38.95
N HIS A 5 17.83 3.51 -37.78
CA HIS A 5 18.38 3.46 -36.43
C HIS A 5 18.92 4.74 -35.73
N ILE A 6 18.07 5.21 -34.79
CA ILE A 6 18.28 5.35 -33.33
C ILE A 6 19.38 6.33 -32.85
N THR A 7 18.95 7.34 -32.08
CA THR A 7 19.56 7.66 -30.79
C THR A 7 18.44 7.95 -29.79
N THR A 8 18.11 6.91 -29.05
CA THR A 8 17.27 6.88 -27.85
C THR A 8 17.84 7.84 -26.81
N GLN A 9 16.99 8.69 -26.24
CA GLN A 9 17.30 9.46 -25.04
C GLN A 9 17.58 8.48 -23.90
N GLN A 10 18.75 8.64 -23.28
CA GLN A 10 19.25 7.77 -22.24
C GLN A 10 18.63 8.15 -20.89
N THR A 11 17.65 7.34 -20.53
CA THR A 11 17.24 6.91 -19.20
C THR A 11 18.15 7.28 -18.03
N ALA A 12 17.57 7.97 -17.05
CA ALA A 12 17.92 7.81 -15.65
C ALA A 12 16.71 7.25 -14.87
N ASP A 13 16.05 6.23 -15.44
CA ASP A 13 15.09 5.42 -14.70
C ASP A 13 15.86 4.42 -13.86
N LEU A 14 16.10 4.76 -12.58
CA LEU A 14 16.09 3.70 -11.57
C LEU A 14 14.73 2.99 -11.68
N PRO A 15 14.65 1.66 -11.54
CA PRO A 15 13.35 1.02 -11.44
C PRO A 15 12.65 1.66 -10.24
N ILE A 16 11.64 2.49 -10.51
CA ILE A 16 10.77 3.03 -9.47
C ILE A 16 10.22 1.78 -8.79
N ALA A 17 10.64 1.51 -7.55
CA ALA A 17 10.12 0.37 -6.81
C ALA A 17 8.59 0.44 -6.89
N ALA A 18 7.97 -0.56 -7.52
CA ALA A 18 6.55 -0.49 -7.84
C ALA A 18 5.76 -0.29 -6.54
N ARG A 19 4.87 0.69 -6.51
CA ARG A 19 3.98 0.89 -5.36
C ARG A 19 2.92 -0.20 -5.38
N VAL A 20 2.63 -0.75 -4.21
CA VAL A 20 1.59 -1.75 -4.03
C VAL A 20 0.69 -1.33 -2.88
N THR A 21 -0.59 -1.69 -3.01
CA THR A 21 -1.59 -1.42 -1.98
C THR A 21 -1.95 -2.72 -1.28
N LEU A 22 -1.77 -2.76 0.03
CA LEU A 22 -2.33 -3.80 0.87
C LEU A 22 -3.70 -3.37 1.37
N LEU A 23 -4.72 -4.18 1.15
CA LEU A 23 -6.02 -4.05 1.78
C LEU A 23 -6.15 -5.08 2.88
N LEU A 24 -6.28 -4.60 4.11
CA LEU A 24 -6.50 -5.42 5.28
C LEU A 24 -7.97 -5.29 5.69
N THR A 25 -8.62 -6.41 5.98
CA THR A 25 -9.87 -6.46 6.74
C THR A 25 -9.51 -6.85 8.15
N VAL A 26 -9.90 -6.03 9.13
CA VAL A 26 -9.48 -6.21 10.53
C VAL A 26 -10.66 -6.07 11.48
N ARG A 27 -10.58 -6.69 12.65
CA ARG A 27 -11.50 -6.39 13.76
C ARG A 27 -11.29 -4.95 14.22
N ASN A 28 -12.36 -4.24 14.51
CA ASN A 28 -12.32 -2.85 14.92
C ASN A 28 -12.46 -2.74 16.44
N HIS A 29 -11.35 -2.90 17.15
CA HIS A 29 -11.28 -2.61 18.58
C HIS A 29 -10.07 -1.71 18.90
N PRO A 30 -10.05 -1.09 20.09
CA PRO A 30 -8.93 -0.26 20.51
C PRO A 30 -7.60 -1.03 20.42
N GLY A 31 -6.60 -0.42 19.76
CA GLY A 31 -5.23 -0.94 19.69
C GLY A 31 -4.84 -1.61 18.36
N VAL A 32 -5.79 -2.02 17.52
CA VAL A 32 -5.49 -2.73 16.24
C VAL A 32 -4.64 -1.87 15.30
N MET A 33 -4.97 -0.59 15.14
CA MET A 33 -4.21 0.34 14.31
C MET A 33 -2.76 0.50 14.79
N SER A 34 -2.56 0.65 16.10
CA SER A 34 -1.22 0.77 16.69
C SER A 34 -0.40 -0.50 16.49
N HIS A 35 -1.04 -1.67 16.58
CA HIS A 35 -0.38 -2.94 16.36
C HIS A 35 0.11 -3.09 14.92
N ILE A 36 -0.77 -2.79 13.95
CA ILE A 36 -0.45 -2.85 12.52
C ILE A 36 0.65 -1.85 12.19
N CYS A 37 0.49 -0.57 12.55
CA CYS A 37 1.51 0.46 12.28
C CYS A 37 2.86 0.14 12.96
N GLY A 38 2.82 -0.42 14.17
CA GLY A 38 4.02 -0.83 14.91
C GLY A 38 4.80 -1.94 14.21
N LEU A 39 4.13 -2.84 13.49
CA LEU A 39 4.78 -3.89 12.71
C LEU A 39 5.61 -3.31 11.55
N PHE A 40 5.09 -2.30 10.85
CA PHE A 40 5.83 -1.57 9.81
C PHE A 40 6.98 -0.74 10.38
N ALA A 41 6.73 -0.01 11.48
CA ALA A 41 7.73 0.83 12.14
C ALA A 41 8.97 0.03 12.59
N ARG A 42 8.77 -1.15 13.22
CA ARG A 42 9.87 -2.00 13.72
C ARG A 42 10.80 -2.54 12.63
N ARG A 43 10.34 -2.60 11.38
CA ARG A 43 11.10 -3.15 10.24
C ARG A 43 11.64 -2.05 9.31
N ALA A 44 11.51 -0.79 9.72
CA ALA A 44 11.87 0.39 8.92
C ALA A 44 11.21 0.36 7.52
N PHE A 45 9.95 -0.09 7.45
CA PHE A 45 9.14 0.06 6.24
C PHE A 45 8.52 1.45 6.22
N ASN A 46 8.72 2.16 5.12
CA ASN A 46 8.00 3.40 4.88
C ASN A 46 6.56 3.06 4.44
N VAL A 47 5.58 3.67 5.11
CA VAL A 47 4.18 3.66 4.67
C VAL A 47 3.94 4.97 3.95
N GLU A 48 3.78 4.92 2.63
CA GLU A 48 3.58 6.12 1.81
C GLU A 48 2.17 6.68 1.97
N GLY A 49 1.20 5.81 2.24
CA GLY A 49 -0.19 6.19 2.45
C GLY A 49 -0.90 5.20 3.35
N ILE A 50 -1.80 5.72 4.19
CA ILE A 50 -2.71 4.93 5.00
C ILE A 50 -4.12 5.50 4.90
N LEU A 51 -5.09 4.63 4.61
CA LEU A 51 -6.51 4.94 4.70
C LEU A 51 -7.16 3.92 5.62
N CYS A 52 -8.08 4.36 6.45
CA CYS A 52 -8.84 3.49 7.33
C CYS A 52 -10.31 3.89 7.28
N MET A 53 -11.19 2.91 7.12
CA MET A 53 -12.62 3.12 7.12
C MET A 53 -13.33 1.95 7.82
N PRO A 54 -14.23 2.21 8.78
CA PRO A 54 -15.06 1.16 9.36
C PRO A 54 -16.01 0.57 8.31
N LEU A 55 -16.26 -0.74 8.39
CA LEU A 55 -17.29 -1.41 7.61
C LEU A 55 -18.68 -1.21 8.25
N ALA A 56 -19.73 -1.56 7.50
CA ALA A 56 -21.09 -1.56 8.00
C ALA A 56 -21.19 -2.40 9.28
N GLY A 57 -21.75 -1.81 10.35
CA GLY A 57 -21.85 -2.44 11.66
C GLY A 57 -20.70 -2.11 12.62
N GLY A 58 -19.59 -1.52 12.16
CA GLY A 58 -18.56 -0.96 13.02
C GLY A 58 -17.63 -1.97 13.73
N GLU A 59 -17.93 -3.26 13.71
CA GLU A 59 -17.10 -4.33 14.30
C GLU A 59 -15.84 -4.66 13.48
N GLU A 60 -15.81 -4.24 12.21
CA GLU A 60 -14.69 -4.45 11.30
C GLU A 60 -14.27 -3.15 10.63
N SER A 61 -13.03 -3.08 10.16
CA SER A 61 -12.49 -1.97 9.39
C SER A 61 -11.69 -2.44 8.20
N ARG A 62 -11.67 -1.62 7.15
CA ARG A 62 -10.74 -1.74 6.04
C ARG A 62 -9.59 -0.77 6.23
N ILE A 63 -8.39 -1.28 6.11
CA ILE A 63 -7.17 -0.49 6.11
C ILE A 63 -6.48 -0.69 4.78
N TRP A 64 -6.22 0.41 4.07
CA TRP A 64 -5.38 0.42 2.89
C TRP A 64 -4.01 0.96 3.27
N LEU A 65 -2.96 0.25 2.90
CA LEU A 65 -1.57 0.63 3.12
C LEU A 65 -0.84 0.68 1.78
N GLN A 66 -0.37 1.86 1.40
CA GLN A 66 0.49 2.03 0.24
C GLN A 66 1.95 1.92 0.67
N VAL A 67 2.67 0.98 0.07
CA VAL A 67 4.07 0.70 0.38
C VAL A 67 4.84 0.39 -0.90
N LEU A 68 6.17 0.49 -0.83
CA LEU A 68 7.03 0.03 -1.90
C LEU A 68 7.06 -1.50 -1.96
N ASP A 69 7.08 -2.06 -3.17
CA ASP A 69 7.25 -3.49 -3.43
C ASP A 69 8.70 -3.94 -3.19
N ASP A 70 9.11 -3.91 -1.93
CA ASP A 70 10.38 -4.44 -1.45
C ASP A 70 10.30 -5.98 -1.33
N GLN A 71 11.42 -6.68 -1.56
CA GLN A 71 11.55 -8.12 -1.33
C GLN A 71 11.09 -8.57 0.07
N ARG A 72 11.21 -7.70 1.06
CA ARG A 72 10.78 -7.96 2.45
C ARG A 72 9.25 -7.92 2.63
N LEU A 73 8.49 -7.41 1.66
CA LEU A 73 7.04 -7.20 1.76
C LEU A 73 6.28 -8.52 1.93
N LEU A 74 6.66 -9.57 1.20
CA LEU A 74 5.99 -10.87 1.32
C LEU A 74 6.09 -11.44 2.74
N GLN A 75 7.26 -11.29 3.37
CA GLN A 75 7.44 -11.68 4.77
C GLN A 75 6.53 -10.85 5.68
N MET A 76 6.37 -9.56 5.39
CA MET A 76 5.51 -8.66 6.17
C MET A 76 4.04 -9.06 6.08
N ILE A 77 3.55 -9.37 4.88
CA ILE A 77 2.20 -9.89 4.64
C ILE A 77 1.97 -11.15 5.47
N SER A 78 2.92 -12.09 5.47
CA SER A 78 2.83 -13.29 6.29
C SER A 78 2.88 -13.04 7.80
N GLN A 79 3.39 -11.90 8.27
CA GLN A 79 3.28 -11.52 9.69
C GLN A 79 1.95 -10.86 10.01
N LEU A 80 1.42 -10.05 9.08
CA LEU A 80 0.08 -9.46 9.21
C LEU A 80 -0.98 -10.54 9.30
N GLU A 81 -0.92 -11.57 8.46
CA GLU A 81 -1.84 -12.71 8.45
C GLU A 81 -1.81 -13.54 9.75
N LYS A 82 -0.78 -13.36 10.60
CA LYS A 82 -0.68 -14.04 11.90
C LYS A 82 -1.26 -13.22 13.05
N LEU A 83 -1.60 -11.96 12.82
CA LEU A 83 -2.23 -11.13 13.83
C LEU A 83 -3.68 -11.60 14.00
N GLU A 84 -4.10 -11.83 15.24
CA GLU A 84 -5.46 -12.29 15.54
C GLU A 84 -6.54 -11.34 15.01
N ASP A 85 -6.22 -10.05 15.00
CA ASP A 85 -7.13 -8.99 14.60
C ASP A 85 -7.23 -8.84 13.08
N VAL A 86 -6.35 -9.47 12.31
CA VAL A 86 -6.33 -9.41 10.85
C VAL A 86 -7.12 -10.60 10.29
N LEU A 87 -8.27 -10.28 9.70
CA LEU A 87 -9.19 -11.26 9.13
C LEU A 87 -8.82 -11.63 7.69
N GLN A 88 -8.28 -10.67 6.94
CA GLN A 88 -7.88 -10.87 5.55
C GLN A 88 -6.79 -9.87 5.14
N VAL A 89 -5.86 -10.30 4.30
CA VAL A 89 -4.91 -9.42 3.60
C VAL A 89 -5.03 -9.67 2.10
N ARG A 90 -5.17 -8.58 1.34
CA ARG A 90 -5.17 -8.61 -0.14
C ARG A 90 -4.11 -7.65 -0.66
N ARG A 91 -3.35 -8.08 -1.64
CA ARG A 91 -2.33 -7.26 -2.31
C ARG A 91 -2.83 -6.86 -3.70
N PHE A 92 -2.67 -5.59 -4.02
CA PHE A 92 -2.94 -5.01 -5.33
C PHE A 92 -1.68 -4.33 -5.86
N GLY A 93 -1.46 -4.42 -7.17
CA GLY A 93 -0.44 -3.65 -7.86
C GLY A 93 -0.89 -2.21 -8.10
N ALA A 94 -0.38 -1.61 -9.18
CA ALA A 94 -0.70 -0.25 -9.60
C ALA A 94 -2.17 -0.08 -10.06
N GLU A 95 -2.94 -1.16 -10.20
CA GLU A 95 -4.34 -1.13 -10.63
C GLU A 95 -5.33 -0.62 -9.56
N MET A 96 -4.87 -0.35 -8.34
CA MET A 96 -5.71 0.15 -7.25
C MET A 96 -5.47 1.66 -7.01
N PRO A 97 -6.21 2.55 -7.70
CA PRO A 97 -5.95 4.01 -7.68
C PRO A 97 -6.53 4.72 -6.46
N ILE A 98 -6.80 4.01 -5.35
CA ILE A 98 -7.53 4.61 -4.21
C ILE A 98 -6.77 5.80 -3.61
N PHE A 99 -5.44 5.73 -3.56
CA PHE A 99 -4.61 6.82 -3.07
C PHE A 99 -4.55 8.00 -4.03
N ASP A 100 -4.50 7.73 -5.34
CA ASP A 100 -4.55 8.77 -6.38
C ASP A 100 -5.90 9.52 -6.32
N GLN A 101 -7.01 8.78 -6.17
CA GLN A 101 -8.35 9.37 -6.03
C GLN A 101 -8.50 10.24 -4.78
N VAL A 102 -7.91 9.82 -3.66
CA VAL A 102 -7.94 10.60 -2.42
C VAL A 102 -7.05 11.84 -2.55
N GLU A 103 -5.89 11.73 -3.20
CA GLU A 103 -5.02 12.88 -3.49
C GLU A 103 -5.75 13.92 -4.35
N ASP A 104 -6.41 13.50 -5.43
CA ASP A 104 -7.24 14.36 -6.28
C ASP A 104 -8.38 15.03 -5.48
N LEU A 105 -9.05 14.28 -4.59
CA LEU A 105 -10.12 14.82 -3.75
C LEU A 105 -9.60 15.92 -2.80
N VAL A 106 -8.44 15.70 -2.18
CA VAL A 106 -7.84 16.64 -1.23
C VAL A 106 -7.25 17.86 -1.96
N ALA A 107 -6.70 17.68 -3.16
CA ALA A 107 -6.15 18.76 -3.97
C ALA A 107 -7.21 19.78 -4.38
N ASN A 108 -8.43 19.31 -4.68
CA ASN A 108 -9.56 20.15 -5.08
C ASN A 108 -10.24 20.92 -3.93
N GLN A 109 -9.74 20.79 -2.69
CA GLN A 109 -10.24 21.53 -1.51
C GLN A 109 -9.38 22.76 -1.16
N ARG A 110 -8.40 23.12 -2.00
CA ARG A 110 -7.51 24.28 -1.80
C ARG A 110 -7.84 25.44 -2.75
#